data_AF-A0A9W4IBB6-F1
#
_entry.id   AF-A0A9W4IBB6-F1
#
_cell.length_a   1.000
_cell.length_b   1.000
_cell.length_c   1.000
_cell.angle_alpha   90.00
_cell.angle_beta   90.00
_cell.angle_gamma   90.00
#
_symmetry.space_group_name_H-M   'P 1'
#
loop_
_entity.id
_entity.type
_entity.pdbx_description
1 polymer ?
#
loop_
_entity_poly.entity_id
_entity_poly.type
_entity_poly.pdbx_seq_one_letter_code
_entity_poly.pdbx_strand_id
1 'polypeptide(L)'
;MVAKRKSNINSEALANDAGHVSKISRASAGSPEGASTGQRFGETAHFIPLPPLSQSFELDGDDEEAADEVQGSQDESSLTTFILYGILSTKIVGVRFYRGRANPGESVLVRREANNQYDRNAVKIENVMGAQIGHLPRQMAAKLAPYMVHIPDPG
;
A
#
# COMPACT_ATOMS: atom_id res chain seq x y z
N MET A 1 -17.15 -46.69 -17.37
CA MET A 1 -16.27 -46.80 -16.19
C MET A 1 -14.96 -47.44 -16.63
N VAL A 2 -13.87 -46.68 -16.70
CA VAL A 2 -12.52 -47.23 -16.93
C VAL A 2 -11.67 -46.77 -15.75
N ALA A 3 -11.34 -47.71 -14.87
CA ALA A 3 -10.41 -47.49 -13.78
C ALA A 3 -8.98 -47.64 -14.31
N LYS A 4 -8.08 -46.72 -13.95
CA LYS A 4 -6.64 -46.96 -13.98
C LYS A 4 -6.05 -46.67 -12.61
N ARG A 5 -5.38 -47.70 -12.09
CA ARG A 5 -4.77 -47.81 -10.76
C ARG A 5 -3.45 -47.04 -10.70
N LYS A 6 -3.11 -46.67 -9.46
CA LYS A 6 -1.92 -45.97 -8.96
C LYS A 6 -0.63 -46.79 -9.14
N SER A 7 0.52 -46.11 -9.15
CA SER A 7 1.70 -46.51 -8.36
C SER A 7 2.73 -45.38 -8.22
N ASN A 8 3.05 -45.09 -6.95
CA ASN A 8 4.21 -44.39 -6.37
C ASN A 8 5.56 -44.79 -6.98
N ILE A 9 6.57 -43.90 -6.89
CA ILE A 9 7.80 -44.08 -6.09
C ILE A 9 8.61 -42.77 -5.94
N ASN A 10 9.20 -42.62 -4.75
CA ASN A 10 9.92 -41.48 -4.18
C ASN A 10 11.37 -41.34 -4.69
N SER A 11 11.97 -40.16 -4.49
CA SER A 11 13.37 -40.07 -4.02
C SER A 11 13.61 -38.75 -3.27
N GLU A 12 13.76 -38.88 -1.96
CA GLU A 12 14.38 -37.90 -1.05
C GLU A 12 15.89 -37.78 -1.31
N ALA A 13 16.45 -36.58 -1.08
CA ALA A 13 17.77 -36.33 -0.47
C ALA A 13 17.93 -34.81 -0.29
N LEU A 14 17.67 -34.28 0.90
CA LEU A 14 18.66 -33.96 1.96
C LEU A 14 19.73 -32.93 1.59
N ALA A 15 19.46 -31.70 2.03
CA ALA A 15 20.18 -30.95 3.06
C ALA A 15 21.72 -30.79 3.00
N ASN A 16 22.10 -29.55 3.37
CA ASN A 16 23.35 -29.07 3.92
C ASN A 16 24.34 -28.47 2.92
N ASP A 17 24.44 -27.14 2.93
CA ASP A 17 25.77 -26.52 2.97
C ASP A 17 25.73 -25.23 3.80
N ALA A 18 26.48 -25.28 4.90
CA ALA A 18 26.75 -24.17 5.79
C ALA A 18 28.16 -23.68 5.45
N GLY A 19 28.30 -22.42 5.02
CA GLY A 19 29.63 -21.94 4.69
C GLY A 19 29.75 -20.47 4.32
N HIS A 20 30.30 -19.70 5.26
CA HIS A 20 31.34 -18.70 5.01
C HIS A 20 30.94 -17.27 4.62
N VAL A 21 30.54 -16.47 5.62
CA VAL A 21 30.62 -15.00 5.53
C VAL A 21 32.04 -14.57 5.87
N SER A 22 32.71 -13.96 4.89
CA SER A 22 34.09 -13.51 5.02
C SER A 22 34.21 -12.33 5.98
N LYS A 23 35.10 -12.47 6.98
CA LYS A 23 35.49 -11.44 7.93
C LYS A 23 36.24 -10.33 7.19
N ILE A 24 35.65 -9.15 7.06
CA ILE A 24 36.36 -7.94 6.63
C ILE A 24 37.03 -7.34 7.87
N SER A 25 38.36 -7.39 7.88
CA SER A 25 39.22 -6.86 8.92
C SER A 25 39.32 -5.33 8.87
N ARG A 26 39.24 -4.74 10.07
CA ARG A 26 39.39 -3.34 10.47
C ARG A 26 40.38 -2.50 9.65
N ALA A 27 39.91 -1.33 9.22
CA ALA A 27 40.72 -0.12 9.12
C ALA A 27 40.26 0.85 10.21
N SER A 28 41.20 1.29 11.04
CA SER A 28 41.01 2.24 12.14
C SER A 28 40.78 3.65 11.61
N ALA A 29 39.57 4.16 11.77
CA ALA A 29 39.27 5.59 11.65
C ALA A 29 38.99 6.15 13.05
N GLY A 30 39.60 7.30 13.35
CA GLY A 30 39.75 7.87 14.68
C GLY A 30 38.45 8.04 15.48
N SER A 31 38.58 7.90 16.80
CA SER A 31 37.52 8.07 17.77
C SER A 31 37.03 9.53 17.82
N PRO A 32 35.72 9.80 17.66
CA PRO A 32 35.15 11.07 18.09
C PRO A 32 35.08 11.07 19.62
N GLU A 33 35.75 12.04 20.25
CA GLU A 33 35.72 12.29 21.68
C GLU A 33 34.26 12.49 22.14
N GLY A 34 33.76 11.64 23.05
CA GLY A 34 32.43 11.77 23.67
C GLY A 34 31.38 10.71 23.28
N ALA A 35 31.69 9.75 22.41
CA ALA A 35 30.77 8.65 22.10
C ALA A 35 30.80 7.53 23.16
N SER A 36 29.63 7.11 23.67
CA SER A 36 29.52 5.93 24.55
C SER A 36 29.30 4.68 23.70
N THR A 37 29.95 3.56 24.03
CA THR A 37 29.86 2.33 23.24
C THR A 37 28.87 1.36 23.87
N GLY A 38 27.90 0.86 23.08
CA GLY A 38 26.89 -0.12 23.50
C GLY A 38 26.74 -1.26 22.49
N GLN A 39 25.88 -2.25 22.78
CA GLN A 39 25.57 -3.35 21.84
C GLN A 39 24.15 -3.20 21.30
N ARG A 40 24.00 -3.23 19.98
CA ARG A 40 22.71 -3.23 19.27
C ARG A 40 22.67 -4.46 18.37
N PHE A 41 21.70 -5.35 18.59
CA PHE A 41 21.59 -6.64 17.88
C PHE A 41 22.84 -7.53 17.97
N GLY A 42 23.54 -7.49 19.11
CA GLY A 42 24.76 -8.26 19.34
C GLY A 42 26.03 -7.69 18.69
N GLU A 43 25.91 -6.59 17.93
CA GLU A 43 27.03 -5.88 17.33
C GLU A 43 27.37 -4.60 18.12
N THR A 44 28.66 -4.28 18.23
CA THR A 44 29.15 -3.09 18.94
C THR A 44 28.81 -1.83 18.13
N ALA A 45 28.06 -0.92 18.74
CA ALA A 45 27.67 0.35 18.15
C ALA A 45 28.16 1.52 19.02
N HIS A 46 28.56 2.61 18.38
CA HIS A 46 28.91 3.85 19.06
C HIS A 46 27.67 4.76 19.12
N PHE A 47 27.32 5.18 20.33
CA PHE A 47 26.23 6.08 20.62
C PHE A 47 26.79 7.49 20.82
N ILE A 48 26.23 8.45 20.10
CA ILE A 48 26.52 9.87 20.30
C ILE A 48 25.41 10.40 21.21
N PRO A 49 25.70 10.69 22.50
CA PRO A 49 24.71 11.29 23.37
C PRO A 49 24.37 12.68 22.85
N LEU A 50 23.12 12.88 22.43
CA LEU A 50 22.63 14.22 22.16
C LEU A 50 22.60 15.00 23.49
N PRO A 51 23.14 16.22 23.56
CA PRO A 51 23.01 17.03 24.75
C PRO A 51 21.53 17.27 25.05
N PRO A 52 21.12 17.28 26.34
CA PRO A 52 19.80 17.79 26.69
C PRO A 52 19.74 19.24 26.22
N LEU A 53 18.71 19.57 25.44
CA LEU A 53 18.49 20.91 24.92
C LEU A 53 18.14 21.84 26.10
N SER A 54 19.15 22.35 26.78
CA SER A 54 19.01 23.43 27.75
C SER A 54 18.67 24.68 26.96
N GLN A 55 17.37 24.97 26.93
CA GLN A 55 16.80 26.21 26.44
C GLN A 55 17.39 27.40 27.23
N SER A 56 18.37 28.09 26.65
CA SER A 56 18.67 29.49 26.96
C SER A 56 18.15 30.32 25.78
N PHE A 57 16.87 30.66 25.83
CA PHE A 57 16.27 31.69 25.01
C PHE A 57 16.63 33.04 25.63
N GLU A 58 17.55 33.79 25.01
CA GLU A 58 17.57 35.24 25.20
C GLU A 58 16.47 35.79 24.28
N LEU A 59 15.42 36.36 24.89
CA LEU A 59 14.40 37.13 24.19
C LEU A 59 15.08 38.37 23.59
N ASP A 60 15.27 38.38 22.27
CA ASP A 60 15.11 39.61 21.51
C ASP A 60 13.75 39.50 20.82
N GLY A 61 12.87 40.44 21.13
CA GLY A 61 11.46 40.40 20.73
C GLY A 61 11.29 40.42 19.22
N ASP A 62 10.13 39.91 18.78
CA ASP A 62 9.53 40.05 17.44
C ASP A 62 9.40 38.77 16.58
N ASP A 63 9.30 37.56 17.15
CA ASP A 63 8.96 36.35 16.36
C ASP A 63 8.02 35.36 17.07
N GLU A 64 6.99 35.89 17.76
CA GLU A 64 5.98 35.10 18.47
C GLU A 64 4.93 34.42 17.56
N GLU A 65 5.08 34.47 16.23
CA GLU A 65 4.04 34.00 15.30
C GLU A 65 4.40 32.71 14.54
N ALA A 66 5.63 32.22 14.62
CA ALA A 66 6.08 31.07 13.81
C ALA A 66 5.85 29.67 14.43
N ALA A 67 5.33 29.58 15.67
CA ALA A 67 5.23 28.31 16.39
C ALA A 67 3.88 27.57 16.23
N ASP A 68 2.87 28.16 15.58
CA ASP A 68 1.51 27.60 15.50
C ASP A 68 1.17 26.96 14.13
N GLU A 69 2.11 26.87 13.19
CA GLU A 69 1.81 26.48 11.80
C GLU A 69 1.79 24.97 11.50
N VAL A 70 1.99 24.09 12.48
CA VAL A 70 1.81 22.63 12.27
C VAL A 70 0.40 22.22 12.66
N GLN A 71 -0.59 22.78 11.97
CA GLN A 71 -1.92 22.19 11.91
C GLN A 71 -1.81 20.87 11.14
N GLY A 72 -1.68 19.77 11.87
CA GLY A 72 -1.87 18.41 11.38
C GLY A 72 -3.30 18.26 10.85
N SER A 73 -3.53 18.73 9.63
CA SER A 73 -4.81 18.68 8.91
C SER A 73 -5.10 17.29 8.32
N GLN A 74 -4.33 16.27 8.70
CA GLN A 74 -4.63 14.90 8.33
C GLN A 74 -5.59 14.32 9.38
N ASP A 75 -6.87 14.46 9.08
CA ASP A 75 -8.01 13.85 9.75
C ASP A 75 -7.95 12.32 9.66
N GLU A 76 -7.06 11.70 10.44
CA GLU A 76 -6.92 10.24 10.60
C GLU A 76 -8.25 9.56 11.01
N SER A 77 -9.20 10.33 11.53
CA SER A 77 -10.54 9.85 11.91
C SER A 77 -11.46 9.55 10.72
N SER A 78 -11.26 10.16 9.56
CA SER A 78 -12.18 10.01 8.42
C SER A 78 -12.05 8.67 7.69
N LEU A 79 -10.90 8.01 7.81
CA LEU A 79 -10.67 6.67 7.23
C LEU A 79 -11.10 5.52 8.16
N THR A 80 -11.33 5.79 9.44
CA THR A 80 -11.54 4.74 10.47
C THR A 80 -13.01 4.46 10.79
N THR A 81 -13.97 5.15 10.15
CA THR A 81 -15.42 4.96 10.39
C THR A 81 -16.11 4.15 9.28
N PHE A 82 -15.44 3.17 8.67
CA PHE A 82 -16.08 2.27 7.70
C PHE A 82 -16.27 0.87 8.29
N ILE A 83 -17.49 0.35 8.21
CA ILE A 83 -17.84 -1.02 8.61
C ILE A 83 -18.06 -1.86 7.35
N LEU A 84 -17.52 -3.07 7.33
CA LEU A 84 -17.75 -4.03 6.25
C LEU A 84 -19.19 -4.54 6.29
N TYR A 85 -20.02 -4.09 5.37
CA TYR A 85 -21.40 -4.60 5.23
C TYR A 85 -21.46 -5.99 4.59
N GLY A 86 -20.52 -6.32 3.70
CA GLY A 86 -20.48 -7.62 3.04
C GLY A 86 -19.60 -7.65 1.79
N ILE A 87 -19.54 -8.83 1.18
CA ILE A 87 -18.76 -9.09 -0.04
C ILE A 87 -19.74 -9.47 -1.15
N LEU A 88 -19.68 -8.76 -2.28
CA LEU A 88 -20.52 -9.01 -3.44
C LEU A 88 -19.66 -9.54 -4.60
N SER A 89 -19.85 -10.82 -4.95
CA SER A 89 -19.22 -11.41 -6.13
C SER A 89 -19.99 -11.05 -7.40
N THR A 90 -19.31 -10.45 -8.37
CA THR A 90 -19.89 -10.08 -9.67
C THR A 90 -18.84 -10.24 -10.77
N LYS A 91 -19.30 -10.20 -12.03
CA LYS A 91 -18.44 -10.32 -13.22
C LYS A 91 -18.27 -8.97 -13.89
N ILE A 92 -17.21 -8.82 -14.67
CA ILE A 92 -17.04 -7.70 -15.61
C ILE A 92 -17.57 -8.16 -16.97
N VAL A 93 -18.44 -7.36 -17.58
CA VAL A 93 -19.00 -7.59 -18.93
C VAL A 93 -18.45 -6.57 -19.91
N GLY A 94 -18.63 -6.84 -21.21
CA GLY A 94 -18.19 -5.91 -22.27
C GLY A 94 -16.68 -5.87 -22.50
N VAL A 95 -15.91 -6.80 -21.93
CA VAL A 95 -14.43 -6.80 -21.98
C VAL A 95 -13.85 -6.75 -23.40
N ARG A 96 -14.56 -7.34 -24.38
CA ARG A 96 -14.14 -7.34 -25.80
C ARG A 96 -14.08 -5.94 -26.44
N PHE A 97 -14.75 -4.95 -25.85
CA PHE A 97 -14.88 -3.60 -26.41
C PHE A 97 -13.82 -2.63 -25.87
N TYR A 98 -13.03 -3.06 -24.90
CA TYR A 98 -12.04 -2.22 -24.24
C TYR A 98 -10.65 -2.86 -24.23
N ARG A 99 -9.63 -2.04 -24.01
CA ARG A 99 -8.22 -2.45 -24.06
C ARG A 99 -7.58 -2.63 -22.68
N GLY A 100 -8.25 -2.17 -21.61
CA GLY A 100 -7.77 -2.34 -20.25
C GLY A 100 -7.66 -3.82 -19.89
N ARG A 101 -6.63 -4.13 -19.11
CA ARG A 101 -6.34 -5.46 -18.60
C ARG A 101 -6.09 -5.34 -17.10
N ALA A 102 -6.39 -6.41 -16.38
CA ALA A 102 -6.05 -6.60 -14.98
C ALA A 102 -5.51 -8.01 -14.78
N ASN A 103 -4.55 -8.16 -13.89
CA ASN A 103 -4.01 -9.46 -13.50
C ASN A 103 -4.82 -10.08 -12.35
N PRO A 104 -4.81 -11.42 -12.19
CA PRO A 104 -5.39 -12.05 -11.01
C PRO A 104 -4.76 -11.49 -9.72
N GLY A 105 -5.60 -11.11 -8.77
CA GLY A 105 -5.18 -10.48 -7.51
C GLY A 105 -5.00 -8.96 -7.58
N GLU A 106 -5.16 -8.35 -8.76
CA GLU A 106 -5.11 -6.90 -8.91
C GLU A 106 -6.45 -6.25 -8.55
N SER A 107 -6.38 -5.13 -7.82
CA SER A 107 -7.53 -4.27 -7.54
C SER A 107 -7.93 -3.46 -8.77
N VAL A 108 -9.24 -3.22 -8.92
CA VAL A 108 -9.79 -2.41 -10.01
C VAL A 108 -10.51 -1.18 -9.45
N LEU A 109 -10.58 -0.14 -10.26
CA LEU A 109 -11.33 1.08 -9.97
C LEU A 109 -12.77 0.92 -10.47
N VAL A 110 -13.72 1.25 -9.61
CA VAL A 110 -15.17 1.20 -9.90
C VAL A 110 -15.68 2.63 -10.00
N ARG A 111 -16.05 3.08 -11.20
CA ARG A 111 -16.50 4.46 -11.44
C ARG A 111 -17.91 4.53 -11.99
N ARG A 112 -18.68 5.49 -11.48
CA ARG A 112 -20.05 5.73 -11.90
C ARG A 112 -20.09 6.57 -13.18
N GLU A 113 -20.80 6.09 -14.21
CA GLU A 113 -20.95 6.76 -15.50
C GLU A 113 -22.40 7.20 -15.70
N ALA A 114 -22.83 8.25 -14.99
CA ALA A 114 -24.24 8.68 -14.98
C ALA A 114 -24.73 9.24 -16.33
N ASN A 115 -23.80 9.79 -17.13
CA ASN A 115 -24.08 10.39 -18.44
C ASN A 115 -23.98 9.38 -19.60
N ASN A 116 -23.96 8.07 -19.32
CA ASN A 116 -23.94 7.05 -20.34
C ASN A 116 -25.27 7.04 -21.13
N GLN A 117 -25.17 7.12 -22.47
CA GLN A 117 -26.33 7.19 -23.36
C GLN A 117 -27.24 5.95 -23.35
N TYR A 118 -26.71 4.79 -22.97
CA TYR A 118 -27.44 3.51 -23.01
C TYR A 118 -28.06 3.13 -21.67
N ASP A 119 -27.37 3.45 -20.58
CA ASP A 119 -27.82 3.14 -19.23
C ASP A 119 -27.35 4.22 -18.26
N ARG A 120 -28.29 5.03 -17.77
CA ARG A 120 -27.99 6.03 -16.75
C ARG A 120 -27.37 5.43 -15.50
N ASN A 121 -27.59 4.14 -15.21
CA ASN A 121 -27.03 3.43 -14.05
C ASN A 121 -25.65 2.80 -14.32
N ALA A 122 -25.05 3.01 -15.48
CA ALA A 122 -23.78 2.38 -15.86
C ALA A 122 -22.65 2.64 -14.85
N VAL A 123 -21.88 1.57 -14.60
CA VAL A 123 -20.67 1.59 -13.77
C VAL A 123 -19.54 1.02 -14.60
N LYS A 124 -18.55 1.86 -14.93
CA LYS A 124 -17.34 1.47 -15.66
C LYS A 124 -16.33 0.90 -14.70
N ILE A 125 -15.57 -0.10 -15.18
CA ILE A 125 -14.48 -0.73 -14.44
C ILE A 125 -13.18 -0.40 -15.15
N GLU A 126 -12.24 0.19 -14.41
CA GLU A 126 -10.92 0.60 -14.89
C GLU A 126 -9.84 -0.15 -14.10
N ASN A 127 -8.66 -0.33 -14.71
CA ASN A 127 -7.50 -0.78 -13.94
C ASN A 127 -6.91 0.38 -13.12
N VAL A 128 -5.87 0.10 -12.34
CA VAL A 128 -5.18 1.12 -11.53
C VAL A 128 -4.56 2.25 -12.37
N MET A 129 -4.31 2.01 -13.66
CA MET A 129 -3.79 3.01 -14.62
C MET A 129 -4.90 3.82 -15.30
N GLY A 130 -6.18 3.64 -14.92
CA GLY A 130 -7.32 4.34 -15.51
C GLY A 130 -7.76 3.81 -16.88
N ALA A 131 -7.17 2.72 -17.38
CA ALA A 131 -7.60 2.10 -18.62
C ALA A 131 -8.87 1.27 -18.38
N GLN A 132 -9.93 1.59 -19.12
CA GLN A 132 -11.20 0.89 -19.03
C GLN A 132 -11.06 -0.59 -19.45
N ILE A 133 -11.57 -1.49 -18.61
CA ILE A 133 -11.62 -2.94 -18.84
C ILE A 133 -13.01 -3.34 -19.32
N GLY A 134 -14.06 -2.72 -18.79
CA GLY A 134 -15.44 -3.05 -19.12
C GLY A 134 -16.44 -2.34 -18.23
N HIS A 135 -17.58 -3.00 -18.02
CA HIS A 135 -18.68 -2.50 -17.20
C HIS A 135 -19.21 -3.57 -16.26
N LEU A 136 -19.92 -3.12 -15.23
CA LEU A 136 -20.73 -4.00 -14.39
C LEU A 136 -22.00 -4.45 -15.15
N PRO A 137 -22.51 -5.69 -14.94
CA PRO A 137 -23.80 -6.09 -15.47
C PRO A 137 -24.90 -5.11 -15.10
N ARG A 138 -25.76 -4.77 -16.07
CA ARG A 138 -26.86 -3.81 -15.91
C ARG A 138 -27.68 -4.00 -14.64
N GLN A 139 -28.03 -5.24 -14.31
CA GLN A 139 -28.81 -5.57 -13.12
C GLN A 139 -28.07 -5.27 -11.81
N MET A 140 -26.74 -5.42 -11.78
CA MET A 140 -25.91 -5.07 -10.61
C MET A 140 -25.67 -3.57 -10.56
N ALA A 141 -25.40 -2.95 -11.70
CA ALA A 141 -25.23 -1.51 -11.81
C ALA A 141 -26.47 -0.77 -11.30
N ALA A 142 -27.68 -1.20 -11.68
CA ALA A 142 -28.94 -0.62 -11.20
C ALA A 142 -29.11 -0.67 -9.67
N LYS A 143 -28.57 -1.69 -9.00
CA LYS A 143 -28.66 -1.84 -7.54
C LYS A 143 -27.61 -1.01 -6.80
N LEU A 144 -26.41 -0.87 -7.36
CA LEU A 144 -25.31 -0.15 -6.73
C LEU A 144 -25.32 1.35 -7.04
N ALA A 145 -25.79 1.73 -8.22
CA ALA A 145 -25.79 3.12 -8.70
C ALA A 145 -26.37 4.15 -7.72
N PRO A 146 -27.46 3.88 -6.98
CA PRO A 146 -28.00 4.84 -6.01
C PRO A 146 -27.06 5.17 -4.84
N TYR A 147 -26.11 4.28 -4.54
CA TYR A 147 -25.14 4.44 -3.46
C TYR A 147 -23.79 5.00 -3.94
N MET A 148 -23.65 5.24 -5.25
CA MET A 148 -22.41 5.71 -5.85
C MET A 148 -22.54 7.16 -6.28
N VAL A 149 -21.59 7.99 -5.87
CA VAL A 149 -21.47 9.36 -6.37
C VAL A 149 -20.87 9.33 -7.77
N HIS A 150 -21.46 10.10 -8.69
CA HIS A 150 -20.80 10.40 -9.97
C HIS A 150 -19.82 11.54 -9.75
N ILE A 151 -18.53 11.22 -9.84
CA ILE A 151 -17.44 12.20 -9.80
C ILE A 151 -17.02 12.44 -11.26
N PRO A 152 -17.14 13.67 -11.78
CA PRO A 152 -16.73 14.01 -13.14
C PRO A 152 -15.19 13.89 -13.26
N ASP A 153 -14.71 13.44 -14.42
CA ASP A 153 -13.27 13.37 -14.69
C ASP A 153 -12.70 14.80 -14.75
N PRO A 154 -11.54 15.08 -14.11
CA PRO A 154 -10.85 16.36 -14.27
C PRO A 154 -10.40 16.47 -15.73
N GLY A 155 -10.86 17.52 -16.42
CA GLY A 155 -10.57 17.77 -17.83
C GLY A 155 -9.09 18.01 -18.12
#